data_AF-A5JVN9-F1
#
_entry.id   AF-A5JVN9-F1
#
_cell.length_a   1.000
_cell.length_b   1.000
_cell.length_c   1.000
_cell.angle_alpha   90.00
_cell.angle_beta   90.00
_cell.angle_gamma   90.00
#
_symmetry.space_group_name_H-M   'P 1'
#
loop_
_entity.id
_entity.type
_entity.pdbx_description
1 polymer ?
#
loop_
_entity_poly.entity_id
_entity_poly.type
_entity_poly.pdbx_seq_one_letter_code
_entity_poly.pdbx_strand_id
1 'polypeptide(L)' 'RFLRKRMNTKPSHGPIHFRAPSKIFWRTVRGMIPHKTKRGEHALARLKV' A
#
# COMPACT_ATOMS: atom_id res chain seq x y z
N ARG A 1 -15.25 -0.84 -7.14
CA ARG A 1 -14.74 0.53 -6.87
C ARG A 1 -13.79 0.51 -5.68
N PHE A 2 -12.55 1.02 -5.80
CA PHE A 2 -11.51 0.90 -4.78
C PHE A 2 -11.89 1.51 -3.41
N LEU A 3 -12.40 2.75 -3.39
CA LEU A 3 -12.76 3.48 -2.17
C LEU A 3 -13.91 2.88 -1.35
N ARG A 4 -14.70 1.97 -1.94
CA ARG A 4 -15.80 1.30 -1.23
C ARG A 4 -15.31 0.09 -0.42
N LYS A 5 -14.08 -0.37 -0.64
CA LYS A 5 -13.49 -1.51 0.09
C LYS A 5 -13.12 -1.06 1.52
N ARG A 6 -13.72 -1.67 2.54
CA ARG A 6 -13.46 -1.39 3.96
C ARG A 6 -13.58 -2.69 4.77
N MET A 7 -12.93 -2.74 5.93
CA MET A 7 -13.21 -3.78 6.93
C MET A 7 -14.58 -3.49 7.58
N ASN A 8 -15.42 -4.53 7.75
CA ASN A 8 -16.79 -4.37 8.26
C ASN A 8 -16.82 -4.11 9.77
N THR A 9 -15.99 -4.83 10.53
CA THR A 9 -15.95 -4.76 12.00
C THR A 9 -15.26 -3.51 12.53
N LYS A 10 -14.05 -3.21 12.06
CA LYS A 10 -13.27 -2.03 12.48
C LYS A 10 -12.54 -1.40 11.28
N PRO A 11 -13.09 -0.34 10.67
CA PRO A 11 -12.52 0.27 9.46
C PRO A 11 -11.06 0.73 9.58
N SER A 12 -10.61 1.08 10.79
CA SER A 12 -9.23 1.54 11.03
C SER A 12 -8.17 0.45 10.81
N HIS A 13 -8.52 -0.83 10.91
CA HIS A 13 -7.63 -1.97 10.61
C HIS A 13 -7.76 -2.46 9.17
N GLY A 14 -8.60 -1.81 8.36
CA GLY A 14 -8.88 -2.19 6.98
C GLY A 14 -7.89 -1.61 5.96
N PRO A 15 -8.21 -1.72 4.67
CA PRO A 15 -7.41 -1.15 3.59
C PRO A 15 -7.28 0.37 3.70
N ILE A 16 -6.05 0.88 3.57
CA ILE A 16 -5.77 2.32 3.61
C ILE A 16 -5.95 2.94 2.22
N HIS A 17 -6.82 3.95 2.14
CA HIS A 17 -7.11 4.72 0.94
C HIS A 17 -6.26 6.00 0.87
N PHE A 18 -4.96 5.86 0.60
CA PHE A 18 -4.08 7.02 0.39
C PHE A 18 -4.59 7.93 -0.73
N ARG A 19 -4.50 9.25 -0.51
CA ARG A 19 -4.99 10.28 -1.44
C ARG A 19 -3.88 11.04 -2.16
N ALA A 20 -2.71 11.16 -1.52
CA ALA A 20 -1.56 11.80 -2.14
C ALA A 20 -1.07 10.99 -3.36
N PRO A 21 -0.74 11.65 -4.48
CA PRO A 21 -0.29 10.97 -5.71
C PRO A 21 0.97 10.12 -5.49
N SER A 22 1.92 10.61 -4.69
CA SER A 22 3.13 9.87 -4.31
C SER A 22 2.82 8.54 -3.62
N LYS A 23 1.82 8.53 -2.72
CA LYS A 23 1.39 7.31 -2.02
C LYS A 23 0.55 6.38 -2.88
N ILE A 24 -0.17 6.90 -3.88
CA ILE A 24 -0.86 6.09 -4.87
C ILE A 24 0.19 5.33 -5.70
N PHE A 25 1.22 6.02 -6.20
CA PHE A 25 2.34 5.41 -6.93
C PHE A 25 3.11 4.39 -6.07
N TRP A 26 3.44 4.75 -4.82
CA TRP A 26 4.07 3.81 -3.89
C TRP A 26 3.24 2.53 -3.70
N ARG A 27 1.91 2.65 -3.63
CA ARG A 27 1.03 1.48 -3.46
C ARG A 27 0.97 0.61 -4.71
N THR A 28 1.03 1.18 -5.92
CA THR A 28 1.06 0.38 -7.15
C THR A 28 2.38 -0.39 -7.25
N VAL A 29 3.53 0.26 -7.01
CA VAL A 29 4.85 -0.40 -6.99
C VAL A 29 4.91 -1.48 -5.90
N ARG A 30 4.40 -1.20 -4.71
CA ARG A 30 4.28 -2.20 -3.61
C ARG A 30 3.46 -3.43 -4.02
N GLY A 31 2.46 -3.28 -4.88
CA GLY A 31 1.64 -4.38 -5.38
C GLY A 31 2.37 -5.27 -6.40
N MET A 32 3.39 -4.76 -7.08
CA MET A 32 4.19 -5.47 -8.08
C MET A 32 5.39 -6.23 -7.47
N ILE A 33 5.72 -5.98 -6.20
CA ILE A 33 6.89 -6.54 -5.51
C ILE A 33 6.41 -7.45 -4.35
N PRO A 34 7.14 -8.55 -4.02
CA PRO A 34 6.86 -9.38 -2.85
C PRO A 34 7.19 -8.67 -1.52
N HIS A 35 6.45 -7.61 -1.20
CA HIS A 35 6.71 -6.68 -0.08
C HIS A 35 6.54 -7.27 1.32
N LYS A 36 6.04 -8.50 1.45
CA LYS A 36 5.98 -9.22 2.72
C LYS A 36 7.29 -9.96 3.05
N THR A 37 8.17 -10.12 2.06
CA THR A 37 9.49 -10.72 2.25
C THR A 37 10.51 -9.67 2.68
N LYS A 38 11.58 -10.08 3.37
CA LYS A 38 12.68 -9.18 3.76
C LYS A 38 13.31 -8.48 2.57
N ARG A 39 13.52 -9.21 1.46
CA ARG A 39 14.02 -8.62 0.21
C ARG A 39 13.10 -7.52 -0.34
N GLY A 40 11.79 -7.77 -0.34
CA GLY A 40 10.80 -6.80 -0.83
C GLY A 40 10.69 -5.55 0.05
N GLU A 41 10.83 -5.72 1.37
CA GLU A 41 10.90 -4.61 2.33
C GLU A 41 12.11 -3.71 2.03
N HIS A 42 13.30 -4.29 1.86
CA HIS A 42 14.50 -3.54 1.47
C HIS A 42 14.36 -2.87 0.09
N ALA A 43 13.65 -3.49 -0.86
CA ALA A 43 13.40 -2.87 -2.15
C ALA A 43 12.50 -1.62 -2.02
N LEU A 44 11.46 -1.69 -1.20
CA LEU A 44 10.59 -0.53 -0.92
C LEU A 44 11.30 0.58 -0.14
N ALA A 45 12.22 0.25 0.76
CA ALA A 45 12.99 1.24 1.51
C ALA A 45 13.90 2.09 0.61
N ARG A 46 14.32 1.58 -0.55
CA ARG A 46 15.13 2.33 -1.53
C ARG A 46 14.31 3.31 -2.36
N LEU A 47 12.98 3.15 -2.39
CA LEU A 47 12.09 3.99 -3.20
C LEU A 47 11.75 5.29 -2.45
N LYS A 48 12.11 6.44 -3.04
CA LYS A 48 11.75 7.79 -2.55
C LYS A 48 10.82 8.45 -3.57
N VAL A 49 9.66 8.94 -3.11
CA VAL A 49 8.55 9.49 -3.92
C VAL A 49 7.93 10.69 -3.22
#